data_AF-A0A5M3W8U2-F1
#
_entry.id   AF-A0A5M3W8U2-F1
#
_cell.length_a   1.000
_cell.length_b   1.000
_cell.length_c   1.000
_cell.angle_alpha   90.00
_cell.angle_beta   90.00
_cell.angle_gamma   90.00
#
_symmetry.space_group_name_H-M   'P 1'
#
loop_
_entity.id
_entity.type
_entity.pdbx_description
1 polymer ?
#
loop_
_entity_poly.entity_id
_entity_poly.type
_entity_poly.pdbx_seq_one_letter_code
_entity_poly.pdbx_strand_id
1 'polypeptide(L)'
;MRWEQGRQAIDGMIGRGEVERVPASRSQADSLLDQVNRHLATVRLAKESDPVGAYQLLYDAARKALCAVLENQGLRATSRGGHIAVYEAVSAQLDPPLGQRPAAVRPDAATPE
;
A
#
# COMPACT_ATOMS: atom_id res chain seq x y z
N MET A 1 12.36 -4.49 17.88
CA MET A 1 12.02 -3.09 17.55
C MET A 1 10.52 -2.90 17.73
N ARG A 2 10.10 -1.82 18.40
CA ARG A 2 8.69 -1.46 18.59
C ARG A 2 8.41 -0.28 17.67
N TRP A 3 7.44 -0.39 16.77
CA TRP A 3 7.08 0.69 15.84
C TRP A 3 6.26 1.75 16.60
N GLU A 4 6.75 2.99 16.72
CA GLU A 4 6.07 4.02 17.52
C GLU A 4 5.10 4.88 16.70
N GLN A 5 5.45 5.26 15.46
CA GLN A 5 4.58 6.05 14.60
C GLN A 5 3.31 5.27 14.23
N GLY A 6 2.13 5.83 14.50
CA GLY A 6 0.86 5.17 14.18
C GLY A 6 0.43 4.09 15.17
N ARG A 7 1.20 3.77 16.22
CA ARG A 7 0.83 2.76 17.24
C ARG A 7 -0.57 2.99 17.78
N GLN A 8 -0.81 4.19 18.31
CA GLN A 8 -2.09 4.52 18.95
C GLN A 8 -3.26 4.40 17.97
N ALA A 9 -3.05 4.76 16.70
CA ALA A 9 -4.04 4.61 15.65
C ALA A 9 -4.34 3.13 15.39
N ILE A 10 -3.31 2.29 15.20
CA ILE A 10 -3.48 0.84 14.98
C ILE A 10 -4.16 0.16 16.16
N ASP A 11 -3.73 0.43 17.40
CA ASP A 11 -4.36 -0.13 18.60
C ASP A 11 -5.84 0.30 18.70
N GLY A 12 -6.15 1.56 18.34
CA GLY A 12 -7.53 2.05 18.26
C GLY A 12 -8.36 1.37 17.18
N MET A 13 -7.80 1.15 15.99
CA MET A 13 -8.46 0.44 14.89
C MET A 13 -8.70 -1.02 15.25
N ILE A 14 -7.77 -1.68 15.93
CA ILE A 14 -7.95 -3.04 16.46
C ILE A 14 -9.05 -3.07 17.52
N GLY A 15 -9.05 -2.11 18.46
CA GLY A 15 -10.07 -2.01 19.50
C GLY A 15 -11.48 -1.78 18.94
N ARG A 16 -11.60 -1.01 17.85
CA ARG A 16 -12.87 -0.90 17.11
C ARG A 16 -13.16 -2.17 16.32
N GLY A 17 -12.14 -2.91 15.88
CA GLY A 17 -12.19 -4.15 15.09
C GLY A 17 -12.06 -3.92 13.58
N GLU A 18 -11.51 -2.78 13.16
CA GLU A 18 -11.42 -2.33 11.75
C GLU A 18 -10.24 -3.00 11.07
N VAL A 19 -9.23 -3.29 11.89
CA VAL A 19 -8.07 -4.11 11.59
C VAL A 19 -8.02 -5.23 12.62
N GLU A 20 -7.59 -6.41 12.21
CA GLU A 20 -7.34 -7.55 13.08
C GLU A 20 -5.88 -7.98 13.02
N ARG A 21 -5.44 -8.71 14.03
CA ARG A 21 -4.12 -9.35 14.04
C ARG A 21 -4.22 -10.72 13.38
N VAL A 22 -3.35 -10.97 12.42
CA VAL A 22 -3.20 -12.26 11.73
C VAL A 22 -1.74 -12.71 11.78
N PRO A 23 -1.42 -13.98 11.52
CA PRO A 23 -0.04 -14.39 11.32
C PRO A 23 0.58 -13.57 10.18
N ALA A 24 1.72 -12.91 10.45
CA ALA A 24 2.44 -12.18 9.42
C ALA A 24 2.84 -13.12 8.28
N SER A 25 2.59 -12.71 7.04
CA SER A 25 2.79 -13.55 5.87
C SER A 25 3.46 -12.81 4.72
N ARG A 26 4.77 -13.06 4.58
CA ARG A 26 5.55 -12.58 3.42
C ARG A 26 5.02 -13.13 2.10
N SER A 27 4.67 -14.42 2.06
CA SER A 27 4.15 -15.05 0.83
C SER A 27 2.83 -14.43 0.37
N GLN A 28 1.94 -14.06 1.29
CA GLN A 28 0.71 -13.36 0.93
C GLN A 28 0.98 -11.93 0.45
N ALA A 29 1.92 -11.22 1.09
CA ALA A 29 2.36 -9.91 0.62
C ALA A 29 2.95 -9.98 -0.80
N ASP A 30 3.80 -10.96 -1.08
CA ASP A 30 4.40 -11.17 -2.41
C ASP A 30 3.32 -11.48 -3.47
N SER A 31 2.35 -12.35 -3.15
CA SER A 31 1.21 -12.66 -4.04
C SER A 31 0.33 -11.44 -4.35
N LEU A 32 0.14 -10.54 -3.38
CA LEU A 32 -0.54 -9.26 -3.60
C LEU A 32 0.29 -8.37 -4.53
N LEU A 33 1.60 -8.26 -4.33
CA LEU A 33 2.48 -7.46 -5.18
C LEU A 33 2.56 -8.00 -6.61
N ASP A 34 2.50 -9.31 -6.81
CA ASP A 34 2.40 -9.90 -8.16
C ASP A 34 1.10 -9.50 -8.87
N GLN A 35 -0.01 -9.42 -8.14
CA GLN A 35 -1.26 -8.89 -8.68
C GLN A 35 -1.15 -7.41 -9.02
N VAL A 36 -0.53 -6.61 -8.14
CA VAL A 36 -0.26 -5.18 -8.38
C VAL A 36 0.52 -5.00 -9.68
N ASN A 37 1.61 -5.76 -9.86
CA ASN A 37 2.44 -5.67 -11.06
C ASN A 37 1.66 -6.01 -12.34
N ARG A 38 0.82 -7.05 -12.31
CA ARG A 38 -0.06 -7.41 -13.43
C ARG A 38 -1.09 -6.32 -13.72
N HIS A 39 -1.74 -5.76 -12.69
CA HIS A 39 -2.70 -4.66 -12.86
C HIS A 39 -2.03 -3.43 -13.47
N LEU A 40 -0.84 -3.04 -12.99
CA LEU A 40 -0.08 -1.92 -13.57
C LEU A 40 0.31 -2.16 -15.03
N ALA A 41 0.62 -3.40 -15.41
CA ALA A 41 0.85 -3.74 -16.81
C ALA A 41 -0.42 -3.51 -17.66
N THR A 42 -1.58 -3.97 -17.20
CA THR A 42 -2.86 -3.74 -17.87
C THR A 42 -3.23 -2.25 -17.95
N VAL A 43 -3.05 -1.49 -16.86
CA VAL A 43 -3.31 -0.03 -16.84
C VAL A 43 -2.51 0.67 -17.93
N ARG A 44 -1.23 0.32 -18.12
CA ARG A 44 -0.39 0.93 -19.16
C ARG A 44 -0.90 0.68 -20.57
N LEU A 45 -1.53 -0.47 -20.82
CA LEU A 45 -2.12 -0.82 -22.11
C LEU A 45 -3.48 -0.14 -22.34
N ALA A 46 -4.28 0.03 -21.28
CA ALA A 46 -5.66 0.51 -21.38
C ALA A 46 -5.83 2.02 -21.18
N LYS A 47 -4.83 2.74 -20.64
CA LYS A 47 -4.96 4.15 -20.22
C LYS A 47 -5.48 5.12 -21.29
N GLU A 48 -5.26 4.83 -22.58
CA GLU A 48 -5.70 5.68 -23.71
C GLU A 48 -7.04 5.24 -24.28
N SER A 49 -7.29 3.92 -24.37
CA SER A 49 -8.52 3.36 -24.94
C SER A 49 -9.69 3.32 -23.94
N ASP A 50 -9.41 3.15 -22.66
CA ASP A 50 -10.37 3.17 -21.55
C ASP A 50 -9.72 3.78 -20.29
N PRO A 51 -9.64 5.13 -20.22
CA PRO A 51 -9.04 5.81 -19.08
C PRO A 51 -9.77 5.55 -17.76
N VAL A 52 -11.10 5.39 -17.79
CA VAL A 52 -11.93 5.20 -16.59
C VAL A 52 -11.70 3.81 -16.01
N GLY A 53 -11.74 2.77 -16.84
CA GLY A 53 -11.43 1.41 -16.42
C GLY A 53 -9.96 1.26 -15.98
N ALA A 54 -9.03 1.90 -16.69
CA ALA A 54 -7.63 1.93 -16.29
C ALA A 54 -7.44 2.58 -14.91
N TYR A 55 -8.16 3.66 -14.60
CA TYR A 55 -8.10 4.29 -13.29
C TYR A 55 -8.66 3.41 -12.16
N GLN A 56 -9.79 2.72 -12.40
CA GLN A 56 -10.35 1.78 -11.43
C GLN A 56 -9.36 0.65 -11.11
N LEU A 57 -8.69 0.12 -12.13
CA LEU A 57 -7.69 -0.93 -11.95
C LEU A 57 -6.43 -0.42 -11.23
N LEU A 58 -6.02 0.82 -11.50
CA LEU A 58 -4.94 1.49 -10.79
C LEU A 58 -5.27 1.67 -9.30
N TYR A 59 -6.49 2.11 -8.98
CA TYR A 59 -6.94 2.24 -7.58
C TYR A 59 -6.93 0.90 -6.84
N ASP A 60 -7.41 -0.16 -7.48
CA ASP A 60 -7.35 -1.51 -6.91
C ASP A 60 -5.91 -2.00 -6.69
N ALA A 61 -5.00 -1.73 -7.64
CA ALA A 61 -3.58 -2.03 -7.50
C ALA A 61 -2.95 -1.28 -6.31
N ALA A 62 -3.20 0.02 -6.19
CA ALA A 62 -2.71 0.82 -5.07
C ALA A 62 -3.20 0.26 -3.73
N ARG A 63 -4.48 -0.08 -3.63
CA ARG A 63 -5.06 -0.69 -2.43
C ARG A 63 -4.42 -2.04 -2.08
N LYS A 64 -4.17 -2.90 -3.07
CA LYS A 64 -3.50 -4.20 -2.86
C LYS A 64 -2.05 -4.03 -2.39
N ALA A 65 -1.34 -3.02 -2.88
CA ALA A 65 0.01 -2.72 -2.41
C ALA A 65 0.01 -2.35 -0.92
N LEU A 66 -0.97 -1.55 -0.46
CA LEU A 66 -1.12 -1.22 0.95
C LEU A 66 -1.53 -2.44 1.79
N CYS A 67 -2.39 -3.32 1.27
CA CYS A 67 -2.67 -4.60 1.93
C CYS A 67 -1.40 -5.45 2.12
N ALA A 68 -0.50 -5.48 1.14
CA ALA A 68 0.74 -6.24 1.23
C ALA A 68 1.64 -5.76 2.39
N VAL A 69 1.66 -4.45 2.65
CA VAL A 69 2.35 -3.88 3.83
C VAL A 69 1.75 -4.47 5.11
N LEU A 70 0.43 -4.44 5.26
CA LEU A 70 -0.26 -4.93 6.46
C LEU A 70 -0.10 -6.45 6.65
N GLU A 71 -0.21 -7.25 5.58
CA GLU A 71 0.00 -8.71 5.66
C GLU A 71 1.41 -9.06 6.16
N ASN A 72 2.42 -8.31 5.72
CA ASN A 72 3.80 -8.50 6.18
C ASN A 72 4.00 -8.06 7.65
N GLN A 73 3.09 -7.26 8.20
CA GLN A 73 3.06 -6.84 9.61
C GLN A 73 2.19 -7.76 10.50
N GLY A 74 1.43 -8.69 9.90
CA GLY A 74 0.44 -9.49 10.63
C GLY A 74 -0.81 -8.71 10.97
N LEU A 75 -1.23 -7.81 10.07
CA LEU A 75 -2.45 -7.01 10.18
C LEU A 75 -3.33 -7.23 8.94
N ARG A 76 -4.65 -7.24 9.13
CA ARG A 76 -5.61 -7.33 8.03
C ARG A 76 -6.81 -6.44 8.29
N ALA A 77 -7.31 -5.73 7.29
CA ALA A 77 -8.56 -4.98 7.41
C ALA A 77 -9.76 -5.94 7.40
N THR A 78 -10.73 -5.68 8.28
CA THR A 78 -11.95 -6.48 8.39
C THR A 78 -13.04 -5.93 7.48
N SER A 79 -14.16 -6.65 7.35
CA SER A 79 -15.35 -6.14 6.65
C SER A 79 -15.88 -4.83 7.24
N ARG A 80 -15.72 -4.61 8.56
CA ARG A 80 -16.15 -3.39 9.23
C ARG A 80 -15.20 -2.21 8.97
N GLY A 81 -13.91 -2.46 8.87
CA GLY A 81 -12.93 -1.43 8.47
C GLY A 81 -12.96 -1.12 6.97
N GLY A 82 -13.36 -2.10 6.16
CA GLY A 82 -13.45 -1.97 4.72
C GLY A 82 -12.12 -1.60 4.08
N HIS A 83 -12.19 -1.00 2.88
CA HIS A 83 -11.01 -0.61 2.14
C HIS A 83 -10.30 0.62 2.70
N ILE A 84 -11.02 1.49 3.41
CA ILE A 84 -10.44 2.72 3.96
C ILE A 84 -9.49 2.44 5.13
N ALA A 85 -9.79 1.43 5.96
CA ALA A 85 -8.92 1.00 7.04
C ALA A 85 -7.52 0.58 6.57
N VAL A 86 -7.40 0.04 5.35
CA VAL A 86 -6.08 -0.29 4.77
C VAL A 86 -5.25 0.99 4.58
N TYR A 87 -5.86 2.01 3.98
CA TYR A 87 -5.20 3.30 3.73
C TYR A 87 -4.86 4.03 5.03
N GLU A 88 -5.80 4.12 5.95
CA GLU A 88 -5.61 4.80 7.24
C GLU A 88 -4.52 4.12 8.08
N ALA A 89 -4.54 2.78 8.14
CA ALA A 89 -3.54 2.02 8.89
C ALA A 89 -2.13 2.21 8.34
N VAL A 90 -1.95 2.17 7.01
CA VAL A 90 -0.62 2.37 6.41
C VAL A 90 -0.18 3.83 6.51
N SER A 91 -1.08 4.80 6.30
CA SER A 91 -0.77 6.22 6.41
C SER A 91 -0.37 6.61 7.82
N ALA A 92 -1.09 6.12 8.84
CA ALA A 92 -0.74 6.39 10.24
C ALA A 92 0.68 5.90 10.59
N GLN A 93 1.17 4.86 9.91
CA GLN A 93 2.49 4.29 10.16
C GLN A 93 3.60 4.95 9.33
N LEU A 94 3.31 5.35 8.09
CA LEU A 94 4.31 5.74 7.08
C LEU A 94 4.22 7.19 6.62
N ASP A 95 3.21 7.96 7.04
CA ASP A 95 3.06 9.39 6.75
C ASP A 95 3.12 10.23 8.05
N PRO A 96 4.02 11.22 8.15
CA PRO A 96 5.09 11.55 7.20
C PRO A 96 6.12 10.40 7.07
N PRO A 97 6.87 10.32 5.96
CA PRO A 97 7.88 9.28 5.76
C PRO A 97 8.93 9.32 6.85
N LEU A 98 9.30 8.14 7.37
CA LEU A 98 10.37 8.00 8.34
C LEU A 98 11.72 8.31 7.67
N GLY A 99 12.41 9.34 8.16
CA GLY A 99 13.74 9.75 7.70
C GLY A 99 13.75 11.02 6.84
N GLN A 100 14.94 11.47 6.43
CA GLN A 100 15.06 12.58 5.48
C GLN A 100 14.44 12.15 4.15
N ARG A 101 13.60 13.00 3.55
CA ARG A 101 13.10 12.82 2.18
C ARG A 101 14.33 12.57 1.29
N PRO A 102 14.47 11.40 0.63
CA PRO A 102 15.56 11.20 -0.30
C PRO A 102 15.56 12.38 -1.26
N ALA A 103 16.71 13.03 -1.45
CA ALA A 103 16.82 14.09 -2.43
C ALA A 103 16.17 13.59 -3.72
N ALA A 104 15.24 14.38 -4.28
CA ALA A 104 14.55 14.01 -5.50
C ALA A 104 15.60 13.47 -6.47
N VAL A 105 15.46 12.21 -6.90
CA VAL A 105 16.32 11.66 -7.94
C VAL A 105 16.14 12.62 -9.11
N ARG A 106 17.15 13.48 -9.32
CA ARG A 106 17.20 14.27 -10.54
C ARG A 106 17.18 13.22 -11.65
N PRO A 107 16.26 13.30 -12.63
CA PRO A 107 16.44 12.50 -13.83
C PRO A 107 17.78 12.94 -14.38
N ASP A 108 18.79 12.07 -14.23
CA ASP A 108 20.15 12.43 -14.55
C ASP A 108 20.22 12.85 -16.00
N ALA A 109 21.00 13.92 -16.18
CA ALA A 109 21.31 14.52 -17.44
C ALA A 109 21.74 13.46 -18.44
N ALA A 110 21.25 13.61 -19.67
CA ALA A 110 21.79 12.94 -20.84
C ALA A 110 23.32 12.94 -20.77
N THR A 111 23.91 11.75 -20.77
CA THR A 111 25.35 11.57 -20.97
C THR A 111 25.69 12.07 -22.37
N PRO A 112 26.59 13.05 -22.55
CA PRO A 112 27.20 13.29 -23.84
C PRO A 112 28.44 12.41 -23.96
N GLU A 113 28.48 11.56 -24.99
CA GLU A 113 29.61 11.39 -25.94
C GLU A 113 29.17 10.51 -27.11
#